data_AF-A0A6B8IZH2-F1
#
_entry.id   AF-A0A6B8IZH2-F1
#
_cell.length_a   1.000
_cell.length_b   1.000
_cell.length_c   1.000
_cell.angle_alpha   90.00
_cell.angle_beta   90.00
_cell.angle_gamma   90.00
#
_symmetry.space_group_name_H-M   'P 1'
#
loop_
_entity.id
_entity.type
_entity.pdbx_description
1 polymer ?
#
loop_
_entity_poly.entity_id
_entity_poly.type
_entity_poly.pdbx_seq_one_letter_code
_entity_poly.pdbx_strand_id
1 'polypeptide(L)'
;MRAPQCLHDLTLDAEPCAGPYPPQGFWPVAEGALGNGDLFGLYWPLGREAEPPVVCEMFHDEGRMVFSHSSLDAFVRWLDAGGGWDGDDEDRDPPEHEVADADSPLLLVERAQRHVQAGAPAEAIVLLEDACSRFPELQRAWAMLAGQQMRLGQHAAAVASARAAVLANWAFGIPEPGVLRILRAADAAGDPVLAMAQQMGFAFGGAKTNPDYAVMQACIERCWETGDTMAALRLSQNRCYALSAETVSFQQREGFDLACWQSDFVAQCQSALQDDRQHM
;
A
#
# COMPACT_ATOMS: atom_id res chain seq x y z
N MET A 1 13.13 2.85 16.29
CA MET A 1 11.69 3.19 16.20
C MET A 1 11.13 3.68 17.55
N ARG A 2 10.05 4.49 17.58
CA ARG A 2 9.34 4.86 18.82
C ARG A 2 8.17 3.90 19.04
N ALA A 3 8.24 3.05 20.06
CA ALA A 3 7.13 2.17 20.42
C ALA A 3 5.89 3.01 20.80
N PRO A 4 4.69 2.66 20.29
CA PRO A 4 3.43 3.29 20.71
C PRO A 4 3.21 3.16 22.23
N GLN A 5 2.54 4.14 22.85
CA GLN A 5 2.33 4.17 24.30
C GLN A 5 1.46 3.01 24.81
N CYS A 6 0.57 2.47 23.96
CA CYS A 6 -0.35 1.37 24.28
C CYS A 6 0.09 0.01 23.70
N LEU A 7 1.34 -0.15 23.26
CA LEU A 7 1.79 -1.43 22.67
C LEU A 7 1.66 -2.61 23.66
N HIS A 8 1.78 -2.33 24.96
CA HIS A 8 1.64 -3.33 26.03
C HIS A 8 0.22 -3.83 26.23
N ASP A 9 -0.77 -3.15 25.64
CA ASP A 9 -2.19 -3.51 25.75
C ASP A 9 -2.64 -4.43 24.61
N LEU A 10 -1.74 -4.75 23.67
CA LEU A 10 -1.99 -5.64 22.53
C LEU A 10 -1.21 -6.96 22.63
N THR A 11 -1.82 -8.02 22.11
CA THR A 11 -1.21 -9.32 21.90
C THR A 11 -0.66 -9.39 20.49
N LEU A 12 0.67 -9.41 20.38
CA LEU A 12 1.39 -9.52 19.11
C LEU A 12 1.65 -10.99 18.81
N ASP A 13 1.03 -11.52 17.76
CA ASP A 13 0.97 -12.98 17.51
C ASP A 13 2.23 -13.56 16.83
N ALA A 14 3.09 -12.72 16.26
CA ALA A 14 4.26 -13.16 15.47
C ALA A 14 5.36 -12.10 15.42
N GLU A 15 6.47 -12.40 14.73
CA GLU A 15 7.42 -11.38 14.27
C GLU A 15 6.80 -10.54 13.12
N PRO A 16 7.28 -9.31 12.87
CA PRO A 16 6.85 -8.52 11.72
C PRO A 16 7.00 -9.28 10.40
N CYS A 17 5.98 -9.24 9.55
CA CYS A 17 5.96 -9.90 8.26
C CYS A 17 7.08 -9.38 7.34
N ALA A 18 7.58 -10.26 6.46
CA ALA A 18 8.65 -9.96 5.49
C ALA A 18 8.15 -9.92 4.03
N GLY A 19 6.85 -9.74 3.82
CA GLY A 19 6.26 -9.63 2.47
C GLY A 19 6.02 -10.97 1.77
N PRO A 20 5.49 -10.92 0.52
CA PRO A 20 4.85 -9.76 -0.07
C PRO A 20 3.40 -9.57 0.40
N TYR A 21 2.80 -10.61 1.00
CA TYR A 21 1.49 -10.58 1.62
C TYR A 21 1.48 -11.53 2.85
N PRO A 22 1.30 -11.01 4.07
CA PRO A 22 1.23 -9.59 4.42
C PRO A 22 2.55 -8.88 4.07
N PRO A 23 2.50 -7.59 3.69
CA PRO A 23 3.68 -6.85 3.24
C PRO A 23 4.71 -6.68 4.36
N GLN A 24 5.95 -6.35 3.97
CA GLN A 24 6.99 -6.06 4.96
C GLN A 24 6.57 -4.89 5.86
N GLY A 25 6.78 -5.04 7.16
CA GLY A 25 6.40 -4.03 8.14
C GLY A 25 4.96 -4.12 8.62
N PHE A 26 4.23 -5.18 8.26
CA PHE A 26 2.97 -5.53 8.89
C PHE A 26 3.19 -6.43 10.11
N TRP A 27 2.57 -6.10 11.24
CA TRP A 27 2.66 -6.85 12.47
C TRP A 27 1.25 -7.22 12.95
N PRO A 28 0.85 -8.51 12.82
CA PRO A 28 -0.47 -8.98 13.26
C PRO A 28 -0.74 -8.69 14.73
N VAL A 29 -2.00 -8.32 15.01
CA VAL A 29 -2.54 -8.06 16.35
C VAL A 29 -3.73 -9.01 16.56
N ALA A 30 -3.79 -9.68 17.72
CA ALA A 30 -4.85 -10.64 18.02
C ALA A 30 -6.20 -9.96 18.32
N GLU A 31 -6.15 -8.76 18.90
CA GLU A 31 -7.33 -7.99 19.27
C GLU A 31 -8.13 -7.54 18.05
N GLY A 32 -9.47 -7.60 18.17
CA GLY A 32 -10.38 -7.23 17.09
C GLY A 32 -10.43 -8.24 15.93
N ALA A 33 -9.96 -9.48 16.13
CA ALA A 33 -9.98 -10.54 15.12
C ALA A 33 -11.31 -10.56 14.33
N LEU A 34 -11.20 -10.51 13.01
CA LEU A 34 -12.35 -10.40 12.09
C LEU A 34 -12.91 -11.77 11.69
N GLY A 35 -12.23 -12.86 12.09
CA GLY A 35 -12.59 -14.24 11.74
C GLY A 35 -11.95 -14.68 10.42
N ASN A 36 -12.01 -15.99 10.11
CA ASN A 36 -11.51 -16.57 8.85
C ASN A 36 -10.04 -16.26 8.46
N GLY A 37 -9.20 -15.93 9.45
CA GLY A 37 -7.80 -15.52 9.20
C GLY A 37 -7.64 -14.04 8.86
N ASP A 38 -8.72 -13.27 8.83
CA ASP A 38 -8.70 -11.82 8.73
C ASP A 38 -8.36 -11.20 10.09
N LEU A 39 -7.48 -10.21 10.08
CA LEU A 39 -6.93 -9.63 11.30
C LEU A 39 -6.58 -8.16 11.12
N PHE A 40 -6.50 -7.47 12.25
CA PHE A 40 -5.85 -6.17 12.32
C PHE A 40 -4.34 -6.36 12.47
N GLY A 41 -3.59 -5.33 12.10
CA GLY A 41 -2.18 -5.26 12.43
C GLY A 41 -1.62 -3.86 12.35
N LEU A 42 -0.53 -3.66 13.07
CA LEU A 42 0.28 -2.46 12.96
C LEU A 42 1.00 -2.48 11.62
N TYR A 43 1.00 -1.37 10.92
CA TYR A 43 1.64 -1.26 9.62
C TYR A 43 2.55 -0.05 9.53
N TRP A 44 3.79 -0.29 9.12
CA TRP A 44 4.75 0.74 8.75
C TRP A 44 4.96 0.74 7.24
N PRO A 45 4.46 1.75 6.51
CA PRO A 45 4.73 1.91 5.09
C PRO A 45 6.22 1.97 4.79
N LEU A 46 6.63 1.51 3.60
CA LEU A 46 8.03 1.59 3.19
C LEU A 46 8.49 3.06 3.12
N GLY A 47 9.58 3.36 3.83
CA GLY A 47 10.13 4.71 4.00
C GLY A 47 9.55 5.50 5.17
N ARG A 48 8.70 4.88 5.99
CA ARG A 48 8.08 5.46 7.20
C ARG A 48 8.45 4.71 8.48
N GLU A 49 9.54 3.96 8.46
CA GLU A 49 10.00 3.11 9.57
C GLU A 49 10.30 3.89 10.87
N ALA A 50 10.66 5.17 10.74
CA ALA A 50 10.92 6.03 11.90
C ALA A 50 9.64 6.64 12.52
N GLU A 51 8.50 6.53 11.85
CA GLU A 51 7.22 7.09 12.27
C GLU A 51 6.41 6.06 13.09
N PRO A 52 5.39 6.50 13.85
CA PRO A 52 4.43 5.59 14.45
C PRO A 52 3.68 4.74 13.40
N PRO A 53 3.30 3.49 13.70
CA PRO A 53 2.51 2.68 12.79
C PRO A 53 1.09 3.21 12.64
N VAL A 54 0.50 2.93 11.49
CA VAL A 54 -0.95 2.96 11.29
C VAL A 54 -1.54 1.59 11.62
N VAL A 55 -2.86 1.47 11.72
CA VAL A 55 -3.53 0.17 11.83
C VAL A 55 -4.22 -0.15 10.52
N CYS A 56 -3.98 -1.35 10.02
CA CYS A 56 -4.58 -1.86 8.80
C CYS A 56 -5.29 -3.18 9.07
N GLU A 57 -6.29 -3.46 8.26
CA GLU A 57 -6.95 -4.76 8.16
C GLU A 57 -6.28 -5.56 7.05
N MET A 58 -6.15 -6.85 7.27
CA MET A 58 -5.65 -7.83 6.32
C MET A 58 -6.75 -8.85 6.05
N PHE A 59 -7.13 -9.01 4.79
CA PHE A 59 -8.12 -9.97 4.32
C PHE A 59 -7.44 -11.18 3.69
N HIS A 60 -7.40 -12.31 4.41
CA HIS A 60 -6.59 -13.48 4.07
C HIS A 60 -6.91 -14.02 2.67
N ASP A 61 -8.19 -14.31 2.40
CA ASP A 61 -8.63 -14.94 1.15
C ASP A 61 -8.58 -13.99 -0.05
N GLU A 62 -8.70 -12.69 0.19
CA GLU A 62 -8.70 -11.67 -0.87
C GLU A 62 -7.29 -11.22 -1.27
N GLY A 63 -6.27 -11.52 -0.46
CA GLY A 63 -4.93 -10.99 -0.68
C GLY A 63 -4.88 -9.46 -0.59
N ARG A 64 -5.77 -8.83 0.19
CA ARG A 64 -6.00 -7.39 0.21
C ARG A 64 -5.79 -6.81 1.61
N MET A 65 -5.22 -5.61 1.65
CA MET A 65 -5.14 -4.79 2.85
C MET A 65 -6.02 -3.55 2.76
N VAL A 66 -6.50 -3.09 3.91
CA VAL A 66 -7.29 -1.86 4.05
C VAL A 66 -6.71 -1.02 5.17
N PHE A 67 -6.53 0.27 4.91
CA PHE A 67 -6.24 1.22 5.98
C PHE A 67 -7.43 1.29 6.93
N SER A 68 -7.20 1.21 8.24
CA SER A 68 -8.26 1.26 9.23
C SER A 68 -8.13 2.51 10.11
N HIS A 69 -7.03 2.66 10.86
CA HIS A 69 -6.84 3.75 11.82
C HIS A 69 -5.47 4.42 11.66
N SER A 70 -5.41 5.72 11.91
CA SER A 70 -4.18 6.53 11.78
C SER A 70 -3.13 6.24 12.85
N SER A 71 -3.52 5.58 13.94
CA SER A 71 -2.67 5.34 15.10
C SER A 71 -3.21 4.21 15.97
N LEU A 72 -2.32 3.65 16.79
CA LEU A 72 -2.71 2.69 17.82
C LEU A 72 -3.71 3.31 18.83
N ASP A 73 -3.51 4.56 19.22
CA ASP A 73 -4.41 5.21 20.18
C ASP A 73 -5.85 5.33 19.66
N ALA A 74 -6.02 5.57 18.35
CA ALA A 74 -7.34 5.59 17.73
C ALA A 74 -7.97 4.19 17.72
N PHE A 75 -7.17 3.16 17.44
CA PHE A 75 -7.61 1.76 17.45
C PHE A 75 -8.00 1.27 18.84
N VAL A 76 -7.22 1.55 19.88
CA VAL A 76 -7.54 1.17 21.27
C VAL A 76 -8.84 1.83 21.73
N ARG A 77 -9.04 3.12 21.43
CA ARG A 77 -10.32 3.78 21.72
C ARG A 77 -11.51 3.13 21.01
N TRP A 78 -11.29 2.64 19.78
CA TRP A 78 -12.31 1.93 19.03
C TRP A 78 -12.63 0.57 19.64
N LEU A 79 -11.61 -0.19 20.08
CA LEU A 79 -11.79 -1.43 20.85
C LEU A 79 -12.57 -1.17 22.16
N ASP A 80 -12.20 -0.13 22.92
CA ASP A 80 -12.89 0.26 24.16
C ASP A 80 -14.36 0.64 23.95
N ALA A 81 -14.71 1.13 22.76
CA ALA A 81 -16.08 1.44 22.37
C ALA A 81 -16.89 0.20 21.93
N GLY A 82 -16.30 -0.99 21.99
CA GLY A 82 -16.91 -2.25 21.53
C GLY A 82 -16.66 -2.53 20.05
N GLY A 83 -15.57 -2.02 19.49
CA GLY A 83 -15.10 -2.38 18.16
C GLY A 83 -14.62 -3.84 18.08
N GLY A 84 -14.89 -4.49 16.96
CA GLY A 84 -14.55 -5.89 16.70
C GLY A 84 -15.77 -6.70 16.27
N TRP A 85 -15.55 -7.96 15.89
CA TRP A 85 -16.64 -8.89 15.61
C TRP A 85 -17.01 -9.61 16.91
N ASP A 86 -18.14 -9.24 17.52
CA ASP A 86 -18.74 -10.00 18.62
C ASP A 86 -19.70 -11.01 18.00
N GLY A 87 -19.29 -12.28 17.92
CA GLY A 87 -20.02 -13.32 17.18
C GLY A 87 -21.42 -13.66 17.69
N ASP A 88 -21.85 -13.00 18.76
CA ASP A 88 -23.19 -13.11 19.34
C ASP A 88 -24.18 -12.05 18.82
N ASP A 89 -23.75 -11.09 17.99
CA ASP A 89 -24.59 -9.98 17.49
C ASP A 89 -24.53 -9.89 15.94
N GLU A 90 -25.07 -10.92 15.27
CA GLU A 90 -25.16 -11.02 13.79
C GLU A 90 -25.92 -9.84 13.13
N ASP A 91 -26.67 -9.06 13.91
CA ASP A 91 -27.48 -7.93 13.47
C ASP A 91 -26.84 -6.55 13.70
N ARG A 92 -25.66 -6.48 14.34
CA ARG A 92 -24.95 -5.22 14.55
C ARG A 92 -23.90 -5.03 13.46
N ASP A 93 -24.18 -4.11 12.54
CA ASP A 93 -23.11 -3.55 11.69
C ASP A 93 -21.97 -3.11 12.62
N PRO A 94 -20.72 -3.56 12.40
CA PRO A 94 -19.61 -3.12 13.23
C PRO A 94 -19.62 -1.59 13.26
N PRO A 95 -19.43 -0.95 14.42
CA PRO A 95 -19.43 0.50 14.52
C PRO A 95 -18.19 1.06 13.82
N GLU A 96 -18.18 1.01 12.49
CA GLU A 96 -17.26 1.75 11.67
C GLU A 96 -17.50 3.23 12.00
N HIS A 97 -16.49 3.89 12.57
CA HIS A 97 -16.44 5.34 12.82
C HIS A 97 -17.08 5.90 14.11
N GLU A 98 -17.34 5.11 15.17
CA GLU A 98 -17.82 5.71 16.45
C GLU A 98 -16.73 6.53 17.19
N VAL A 99 -15.46 6.32 16.86
CA VAL A 99 -14.34 7.07 17.46
C VAL A 99 -13.76 8.06 16.46
N ALA A 100 -13.52 9.29 16.94
CA ALA A 100 -12.85 10.31 16.16
C ALA A 100 -11.40 9.92 15.85
N ASP A 101 -11.10 9.77 14.56
CA ASP A 101 -9.75 9.69 14.00
C ASP A 101 -9.51 10.87 13.06
N ALA A 102 -9.21 12.04 13.65
CA ALA A 102 -9.01 13.28 12.91
C ALA A 102 -7.81 13.22 11.94
N ASP A 103 -6.88 12.30 12.18
CA ASP A 103 -5.68 12.16 11.38
C ASP A 103 -5.83 11.17 10.22
N SER A 104 -6.97 10.46 10.15
CA SER A 104 -7.26 9.51 9.07
C SER A 104 -7.20 10.15 7.67
N PRO A 105 -6.39 9.58 6.74
CA PRO A 105 -6.38 9.99 5.35
C PRO A 105 -7.71 9.68 4.64
N LEU A 106 -8.52 8.74 5.14
CA LEU A 106 -9.80 8.40 4.50
C LEU A 106 -10.81 9.54 4.62
N LEU A 107 -10.85 10.24 5.78
CA LEU A 107 -11.69 11.42 5.97
C LEU A 107 -11.32 12.56 5.00
N LEU A 108 -10.03 12.72 4.69
CA LEU A 108 -9.55 13.68 3.71
C LEU A 108 -10.00 13.30 2.30
N VAL A 109 -9.87 12.03 1.93
CA VAL A 109 -10.34 11.51 0.62
C VAL A 109 -11.85 11.70 0.46
N GLU A 110 -12.65 11.42 1.48
CA GLU A 110 -14.10 11.64 1.43
C GLU A 110 -14.46 13.12 1.23
N ARG A 111 -13.80 14.02 1.97
CA ARG A 111 -13.98 15.47 1.80
C ARG A 111 -13.56 15.91 0.41
N ALA A 112 -12.43 15.40 -0.09
CA ALA A 112 -11.96 15.68 -1.45
C ALA A 112 -12.99 15.21 -2.48
N GLN A 113 -13.56 14.02 -2.32
CA GLN A 113 -14.58 13.47 -3.22
C GLN A 113 -15.81 14.39 -3.34
N ARG A 114 -16.24 15.05 -2.24
CA ARG A 114 -17.31 16.05 -2.28
C ARG A 114 -16.91 17.28 -3.11
N HIS A 115 -15.67 17.76 -2.98
CA HIS A 115 -15.15 18.84 -3.82
C HIS A 115 -15.05 18.43 -5.30
N VAL A 116 -14.64 17.20 -5.59
CA VAL A 116 -14.62 16.66 -6.96
C VAL A 116 -16.03 16.66 -7.57
N GLN A 117 -17.04 16.23 -6.81
CA GLN A 117 -18.44 16.23 -7.24
C GLN A 117 -19.00 17.65 -7.43
N ALA A 118 -18.56 18.60 -6.62
CA ALA A 118 -18.93 20.01 -6.72
C ALA A 118 -18.19 20.78 -7.84
N GLY A 119 -17.27 20.14 -8.56
CA GLY A 119 -16.47 20.81 -9.59
C GLY A 119 -15.43 21.77 -9.04
N ALA A 120 -14.92 21.51 -7.83
CA ALA A 120 -13.94 22.30 -7.10
C ALA A 120 -12.58 21.57 -7.02
N PRO A 121 -11.84 21.43 -8.14
CA PRO A 121 -10.63 20.61 -8.19
C PRO A 121 -9.47 21.16 -7.36
N ALA A 122 -9.36 22.48 -7.17
CA ALA A 122 -8.27 23.08 -6.40
C ALA A 122 -8.36 22.72 -4.90
N GLU A 123 -9.57 22.77 -4.36
CA GLU A 123 -9.87 22.39 -2.99
C GLU A 123 -9.70 20.89 -2.77
N ALA A 124 -10.08 20.07 -3.76
CA ALA A 124 -9.85 18.62 -3.72
C ALA A 124 -8.35 18.27 -3.70
N ILE A 125 -7.53 18.96 -4.51
CA ILE A 125 -6.08 18.71 -4.58
C ILE A 125 -5.41 18.88 -3.22
N VAL A 126 -5.70 19.97 -2.50
CA VAL A 126 -5.10 20.23 -1.17
C VAL A 126 -5.37 19.08 -0.20
N LEU A 127 -6.61 18.59 -0.15
CA LEU A 127 -7.00 17.48 0.71
C LEU A 127 -6.33 16.16 0.30
N LEU A 128 -6.20 15.91 -1.00
CA LEU A 128 -5.61 14.69 -1.54
C LEU A 128 -4.08 14.67 -1.35
N GLU A 129 -3.40 15.80 -1.49
CA GLU A 129 -1.98 15.92 -1.19
C GLU A 129 -1.69 15.60 0.28
N ASP A 130 -2.52 16.10 1.20
CA ASP A 130 -2.41 15.77 2.63
C ASP A 130 -2.68 14.27 2.88
N ALA A 131 -3.75 13.71 2.31
CA ALA A 131 -4.06 12.28 2.43
C ALA A 131 -2.91 11.38 1.95
N CYS A 132 -2.32 11.71 0.80
CA CYS A 132 -1.18 10.99 0.22
C CYS A 132 0.10 11.14 1.05
N SER A 133 0.29 12.29 1.71
CA SER A 133 1.42 12.50 2.62
C SER A 133 1.31 11.62 3.87
N ARG A 134 0.11 11.53 4.45
CA ARG A 134 -0.19 10.75 5.66
C ARG A 134 -0.11 9.26 5.42
N PHE A 135 -0.61 8.78 4.29
CA PHE A 135 -0.54 7.37 3.93
C PHE A 135 -0.15 7.20 2.44
N PRO A 136 1.16 7.09 2.14
CA PRO A 136 1.67 7.12 0.77
C PRO A 136 1.34 5.86 -0.04
N GLU A 137 0.82 4.81 0.58
CA GLU A 137 0.40 3.58 -0.08
C GLU A 137 -1.09 3.57 -0.45
N LEU A 138 -1.82 4.66 -0.19
CA LEU A 138 -3.23 4.80 -0.56
C LEU A 138 -3.41 5.06 -2.06
N GLN A 139 -3.40 3.99 -2.87
CA GLN A 139 -3.47 4.08 -4.33
C GLN A 139 -4.62 4.99 -4.82
N ARG A 140 -5.83 4.83 -4.25
CA ARG A 140 -7.03 5.58 -4.68
C ARG A 140 -6.87 7.10 -4.52
N ALA A 141 -6.15 7.54 -3.49
CA ALA A 141 -5.92 8.96 -3.25
C ALA A 141 -4.99 9.54 -4.32
N TRP A 142 -3.90 8.83 -4.66
CA TRP A 142 -3.00 9.23 -5.73
C TRP A 142 -3.68 9.26 -7.10
N ALA A 143 -4.54 8.27 -7.40
CA ALA A 143 -5.31 8.24 -8.64
C ALA A 143 -6.25 9.44 -8.76
N MET A 144 -6.98 9.75 -7.68
CA MET A 144 -7.87 10.91 -7.62
C MET A 144 -7.10 12.23 -7.76
N LEU A 145 -5.95 12.35 -7.09
CA LEU A 145 -5.07 13.52 -7.15
C LEU A 145 -4.59 13.79 -8.58
N ALA A 146 -4.04 12.77 -9.23
CA ALA A 146 -3.59 12.86 -10.61
C ALA A 146 -4.71 13.31 -11.56
N GLY A 147 -5.92 12.79 -11.36
CA GLY A 147 -7.11 13.18 -12.10
C GLY A 147 -7.48 14.67 -11.94
N GLN A 148 -7.43 15.20 -10.70
CA GLN A 148 -7.74 16.62 -10.46
C GLN A 148 -6.64 17.55 -10.98
N GLN A 149 -5.37 17.17 -10.83
CA GLN A 149 -4.24 17.93 -11.38
C GLN A 149 -4.33 18.01 -12.92
N MET A 150 -4.74 16.93 -13.59
CA MET A 150 -5.01 16.96 -15.04
C MET A 150 -6.12 17.95 -15.40
N ARG A 151 -7.19 18.04 -14.61
CA ARG A 151 -8.29 18.99 -14.85
C ARG A 151 -7.86 20.46 -14.76
N LEU A 152 -6.84 20.76 -13.95
CA LEU A 152 -6.25 22.09 -13.83
C LEU A 152 -5.07 22.34 -14.78
N GLY A 153 -4.75 21.41 -15.68
CA GLY A 153 -3.61 21.52 -16.59
C GLY A 153 -2.24 21.40 -15.90
N GLN A 154 -2.19 20.88 -14.68
CA GLN A 154 -0.98 20.67 -13.90
C GLN A 154 -0.30 19.34 -14.31
N HIS A 155 0.10 19.24 -15.58
CA HIS A 155 0.51 17.96 -16.19
C HIS A 155 1.70 17.29 -15.51
N ALA A 156 2.76 18.04 -15.17
CA ALA A 156 3.93 17.47 -14.52
C ALA A 156 3.60 16.88 -13.13
N ALA A 157 2.77 17.59 -12.35
CA ALA A 157 2.30 17.11 -11.05
C ALA A 157 1.42 15.86 -11.19
N ALA A 158 0.51 15.86 -12.17
CA ALA A 158 -0.34 14.72 -12.47
C ALA A 158 0.45 13.46 -12.83
N VAL A 159 1.53 13.60 -13.62
CA VAL A 159 2.42 12.48 -13.96
C VAL A 159 3.14 11.97 -12.72
N ALA A 160 3.63 12.86 -11.85
CA ALA A 160 4.26 12.46 -10.59
C ALA A 160 3.30 11.72 -9.64
N SER A 161 2.06 12.21 -9.50
CA SER A 161 1.03 11.54 -8.70
C SER A 161 0.58 10.22 -9.32
N ALA A 162 0.49 10.13 -10.66
CA ALA A 162 0.21 8.87 -11.35
C ALA A 162 1.34 7.84 -11.17
N ARG A 163 2.61 8.29 -11.19
CA ARG A 163 3.77 7.46 -10.87
C ARG A 163 3.71 6.93 -9.44
N ALA A 164 3.35 7.80 -8.48
CA ALA A 164 3.16 7.39 -7.09
C ALA A 164 2.02 6.36 -6.93
N ALA A 165 0.92 6.51 -7.67
CA ALA A 165 -0.16 5.51 -7.69
C ALA A 165 0.30 4.13 -8.20
N VAL A 166 1.22 4.08 -9.17
CA VAL A 166 1.79 2.81 -9.67
C VAL A 166 2.71 2.15 -8.65
N LEU A 167 3.49 2.95 -7.92
CA LEU A 167 4.43 2.50 -6.90
C LEU A 167 3.78 2.25 -5.53
N ALA A 168 2.55 2.69 -5.30
CA ALA A 168 1.81 2.34 -4.09
C ALA A 168 1.73 0.81 -3.96
N ASN A 169 1.68 0.32 -2.73
CA ASN A 169 1.68 -1.10 -2.43
C ASN A 169 0.38 -1.75 -2.94
N TRP A 170 0.52 -2.75 -3.82
CA TRP A 170 -0.62 -3.36 -4.51
C TRP A 170 -1.54 -4.19 -3.60
N ALA A 171 -1.11 -4.51 -2.38
CA ALA A 171 -2.00 -5.05 -1.36
C ALA A 171 -3.13 -4.05 -1.01
N PHE A 172 -2.92 -2.74 -1.12
CA PHE A 172 -3.94 -1.70 -0.91
C PHE A 172 -4.68 -1.30 -2.19
N GLY A 173 -4.38 -1.95 -3.32
CA GLY A 173 -5.03 -1.72 -4.60
C GLY A 173 -4.05 -1.60 -5.77
N ILE A 174 -4.44 -2.14 -6.91
CA ILE A 174 -3.67 -2.06 -8.17
C ILE A 174 -3.96 -0.75 -8.92
N PRO A 175 -3.05 -0.31 -9.81
CA PRO A 175 -3.21 0.95 -10.54
C PRO A 175 -4.44 0.97 -11.46
N GLU A 176 -5.28 1.99 -11.31
CA GLU A 176 -6.49 2.15 -12.13
C GLU A 176 -6.18 2.52 -13.60
N PRO A 177 -7.06 2.17 -14.56
CA PRO A 177 -6.88 2.50 -15.98
C PRO A 177 -6.67 4.00 -16.27
N GLY A 178 -7.27 4.87 -15.45
CA GLY A 178 -7.11 6.33 -15.57
C GLY A 178 -5.66 6.78 -15.33
N VAL A 179 -5.00 6.20 -14.33
CA VAL A 179 -3.58 6.43 -14.02
C VAL A 179 -2.70 5.96 -15.17
N LEU A 180 -2.94 4.74 -15.66
CA LEU A 180 -2.16 4.18 -16.77
C LEU A 180 -2.28 5.02 -18.05
N ARG A 181 -3.46 5.57 -18.32
CA ARG A 181 -3.67 6.48 -19.46
C ARG A 181 -2.87 7.78 -19.33
N ILE A 182 -2.73 8.34 -18.12
CA ILE A 182 -1.89 9.52 -17.88
C ILE A 182 -0.42 9.19 -18.18
N LEU A 183 0.08 8.08 -17.64
CA LEU A 183 1.49 7.68 -17.81
C LEU A 183 1.82 7.30 -19.26
N ARG A 184 0.88 6.65 -19.98
CA ARG A 184 1.05 6.30 -21.40
C ARG A 184 1.11 7.50 -22.33
N ALA A 185 0.53 8.64 -21.93
CA ALA A 185 0.57 9.88 -22.69
C ALA A 185 1.77 10.78 -22.31
N ALA A 186 2.46 10.48 -21.21
CA ALA A 186 3.59 11.26 -20.73
C ALA A 186 4.88 10.91 -21.49
N ASP A 187 5.79 11.88 -21.61
CA ASP A 187 7.17 11.58 -21.97
C ASP A 187 7.85 10.91 -20.78
N ALA A 188 8.45 9.73 -21.01
CA ALA A 188 9.15 9.02 -19.96
C ALA A 188 10.38 9.79 -19.48
N ALA A 189 11.02 10.63 -20.32
CA ALA A 189 12.17 11.47 -19.96
C ALA A 189 13.29 10.74 -19.18
N GLY A 190 13.44 9.43 -19.39
CA GLY A 190 14.41 8.58 -18.67
C GLY A 190 13.93 8.00 -17.34
N ASP A 191 12.69 8.27 -16.90
CA ASP A 191 12.10 7.66 -15.71
C ASP A 191 11.77 6.18 -15.97
N PRO A 192 12.40 5.24 -15.25
CA PRO A 192 12.19 3.81 -15.46
C PRO A 192 10.76 3.37 -15.19
N VAL A 193 10.06 3.97 -14.22
CA VAL A 193 8.70 3.58 -13.82
C VAL A 193 7.69 3.98 -14.88
N LEU A 194 7.87 5.15 -15.50
CA LEU A 194 7.03 5.58 -16.63
C LEU A 194 7.25 4.66 -17.84
N ALA A 195 8.51 4.37 -18.17
CA ALA A 195 8.85 3.47 -19.27
C ALA A 195 8.28 2.06 -19.05
N MET A 196 8.30 1.57 -17.81
CA MET A 196 7.68 0.30 -17.40
C MET A 196 6.16 0.34 -17.59
N ALA A 197 5.48 1.35 -17.04
CA ALA A 197 4.02 1.48 -17.13
C ALA A 197 3.51 1.63 -18.58
N GLN A 198 4.35 2.16 -19.48
CA GLN A 198 4.08 2.26 -20.91
C GLN A 198 4.15 0.91 -21.65
N GLN A 199 4.98 -0.01 -21.17
CA GLN A 199 5.20 -1.33 -21.77
C GLN A 199 4.28 -2.41 -21.22
N MET A 200 3.90 -2.28 -19.95
CA MET A 200 3.11 -3.31 -19.26
C MET A 200 1.66 -3.40 -19.74
N GLY A 201 1.17 -4.64 -19.76
CA GLY A 201 -0.24 -4.97 -19.95
C GLY A 201 -1.10 -4.82 -18.69
N PHE A 202 -0.49 -4.97 -17.50
CA PHE A 202 -1.18 -5.05 -16.19
C PHE A 202 -2.24 -6.16 -16.15
N ALA A 203 -1.93 -7.30 -16.77
CA ALA A 203 -2.80 -8.47 -16.82
C ALA A 203 -2.10 -9.65 -16.13
N PHE A 204 -2.52 -9.96 -14.90
CA PHE A 204 -1.94 -11.02 -14.07
C PHE A 204 -2.90 -12.21 -13.98
N GLY A 205 -2.37 -13.43 -13.85
CA GLY A 205 -3.16 -14.65 -13.82
C GLY A 205 -3.70 -15.10 -15.18
N GLY A 206 -4.10 -16.38 -15.26
CA GLY A 206 -4.78 -16.96 -16.43
C GLY A 206 -3.90 -17.19 -17.67
N ALA A 207 -2.63 -16.79 -17.66
CA ALA A 207 -1.68 -17.01 -18.74
C ALA A 207 -0.54 -17.96 -18.32
N LYS A 208 0.00 -18.72 -19.28
CA LYS A 208 1.15 -19.61 -19.02
C LYS A 208 2.46 -18.82 -18.80
N THR A 209 2.57 -17.65 -19.41
CA THR A 209 3.72 -16.76 -19.38
C THR A 209 3.21 -15.32 -19.39
N ASN A 210 3.88 -14.41 -18.70
CA ASN A 210 3.53 -13.00 -18.70
C ASN A 210 4.80 -12.13 -18.81
N PRO A 211 4.99 -11.38 -19.91
CA PRO A 211 6.18 -10.55 -20.09
C PRO A 211 6.28 -9.40 -19.07
N ASP A 212 5.17 -9.03 -18.42
CA ASP A 212 5.13 -7.93 -17.46
C ASP A 212 6.09 -8.16 -16.29
N TYR A 213 6.31 -9.41 -15.84
CA TYR A 213 7.24 -9.71 -14.75
C TYR A 213 8.70 -9.40 -15.11
N ALA A 214 9.10 -9.58 -16.37
CA ALA A 214 10.43 -9.23 -16.86
C ALA A 214 10.58 -7.71 -17.02
N VAL A 215 9.51 -7.04 -17.47
CA VAL A 215 9.47 -5.57 -17.57
C VAL A 215 9.59 -4.92 -16.19
N MET A 216 8.89 -5.44 -15.18
CA MET A 216 9.02 -5.00 -13.79
C MET A 216 10.44 -5.23 -13.26
N GLN A 217 11.04 -6.39 -13.52
CA GLN A 217 12.41 -6.71 -13.08
C GLN A 217 13.44 -5.74 -13.67
N ALA A 218 13.39 -5.48 -14.98
CA ALA A 218 14.27 -4.52 -15.63
C ALA A 218 14.09 -3.09 -15.08
N CYS A 219 12.86 -2.72 -14.72
CA CYS A 219 12.59 -1.43 -14.07
C CYS A 219 13.19 -1.36 -12.66
N ILE A 220 13.07 -2.41 -11.85
CA ILE A 220 13.69 -2.49 -10.51
C ILE A 220 15.21 -2.28 -10.61
N GLU A 221 15.86 -3.01 -11.51
CA GLU A 221 17.31 -2.90 -11.75
C GLU A 221 17.70 -1.47 -12.15
N ARG A 222 16.95 -0.86 -13.08
CA ARG A 222 17.20 0.52 -13.50
C ARG A 222 16.99 1.53 -12.37
N CYS A 223 16.01 1.33 -11.49
CA CYS A 223 15.79 2.17 -10.32
C CYS A 223 16.99 2.10 -9.38
N TRP A 224 17.54 0.90 -9.13
CA TRP A 224 18.78 0.75 -8.35
C TRP A 224 19.97 1.45 -9.02
N GLU A 225 20.19 1.26 -10.32
CA GLU A 225 21.28 1.91 -11.08
C GLU A 225 21.22 3.44 -11.04
N THR A 226 20.01 4.00 -11.05
CA THR A 226 19.78 5.46 -11.06
C THR A 226 19.68 6.07 -9.65
N GLY A 227 19.71 5.24 -8.60
CA GLY A 227 19.63 5.68 -7.21
C GLY A 227 18.22 5.95 -6.68
N ASP A 228 17.16 5.65 -7.44
CA ASP A 228 15.78 5.69 -6.93
C ASP A 228 15.47 4.40 -6.16
N THR A 229 16.12 4.26 -5.00
CA THR A 229 16.05 3.06 -4.16
C THR A 229 14.63 2.79 -3.66
N MET A 230 13.86 3.84 -3.35
CA MET A 230 12.48 3.71 -2.89
C MET A 230 11.57 3.13 -3.98
N ALA A 231 11.68 3.61 -5.22
CA ALA A 231 10.93 3.01 -6.33
C ALA A 231 11.34 1.56 -6.57
N ALA A 232 12.64 1.25 -6.47
CA ALA A 232 13.14 -0.12 -6.62
C ALA A 232 12.53 -1.07 -5.57
N LEU A 233 12.50 -0.67 -4.30
CA LEU A 233 11.93 -1.46 -3.21
C LEU A 233 10.42 -1.65 -3.38
N ARG A 234 9.67 -0.56 -3.59
CA ARG A 234 8.21 -0.62 -3.77
C ARG A 234 7.81 -1.49 -4.95
N LEU A 235 8.53 -1.36 -6.06
CA LEU A 235 8.26 -2.17 -7.24
C LEU A 235 8.67 -3.64 -7.05
N SER A 236 9.75 -3.92 -6.30
CA SER A 236 10.12 -5.28 -5.91
C SER A 236 9.00 -5.95 -5.11
N GLN A 237 8.44 -5.24 -4.12
CA GLN A 237 7.30 -5.71 -3.34
C GLN A 237 6.07 -5.97 -4.23
N ASN A 238 5.70 -5.03 -5.09
CA ASN A 238 4.55 -5.17 -5.99
C ASN A 238 4.71 -6.33 -6.99
N ARG A 239 5.93 -6.51 -7.53
CA ARG A 239 6.26 -7.63 -8.42
C ARG A 239 6.10 -8.96 -7.68
N CYS A 240 6.64 -9.05 -6.46
CA CYS A 240 6.55 -10.25 -5.65
C CYS A 240 5.11 -10.55 -5.23
N TYR A 241 4.34 -9.54 -4.85
CA TYR A 241 2.91 -9.66 -4.54
C TYR A 241 2.15 -10.32 -5.69
N ALA A 242 2.27 -9.77 -6.91
CA ALA A 242 1.63 -10.35 -8.09
C ALA A 242 2.12 -11.78 -8.40
N LEU A 243 3.44 -12.02 -8.32
CA LEU A 243 4.03 -13.31 -8.66
C LEU A 243 3.69 -14.41 -7.64
N SER A 244 3.56 -14.05 -6.35
CA SER A 244 3.17 -14.97 -5.28
C SER A 244 1.73 -15.49 -5.43
N ALA A 245 0.86 -14.73 -6.10
CA ALA A 245 -0.51 -15.12 -6.40
C ALA A 245 -0.62 -16.02 -7.65
N GLU A 246 0.44 -16.12 -8.46
CA GLU A 246 0.46 -17.03 -9.61
C GLU A 246 0.58 -18.49 -9.16
N THR A 247 0.16 -19.41 -10.04
CA THR A 247 0.31 -20.86 -9.75
C THR A 247 1.77 -21.26 -9.51
N VAL A 248 2.01 -22.27 -8.68
CA VAL A 248 3.36 -22.83 -8.42
C VAL A 248 4.11 -23.15 -9.71
N SER A 249 3.43 -23.75 -10.70
CA SER A 249 4.05 -24.05 -12.00
C SER A 249 4.53 -22.80 -12.74
N PHE A 250 3.83 -21.66 -12.59
CA PHE A 250 4.24 -20.38 -13.17
C PHE A 250 5.46 -19.84 -12.44
N GLN A 251 5.41 -19.78 -11.11
CA GLN A 251 6.53 -19.33 -10.27
C GLN A 251 7.83 -20.10 -10.59
N GLN A 252 7.75 -21.42 -10.73
CA GLN A 252 8.90 -22.26 -11.11
C GLN A 252 9.48 -21.93 -12.49
N ARG A 253 8.64 -21.56 -13.47
CA ARG A 253 9.12 -21.15 -14.80
C ARG A 253 9.84 -19.81 -14.77
N GLU A 254 9.40 -18.91 -13.89
CA GLU A 254 10.06 -17.62 -13.64
C GLU A 254 11.30 -17.75 -12.73
N GLY A 255 11.61 -18.97 -12.24
CA GLY A 255 12.70 -19.18 -11.29
C GLY A 255 12.48 -18.47 -9.95
N PHE A 256 11.22 -18.25 -9.58
CA PHE A 256 10.86 -17.51 -8.37
C PHE A 256 10.92 -18.39 -7.13
N ASP A 257 11.62 -17.91 -6.11
CA ASP A 257 11.67 -18.48 -4.77
C ASP A 257 11.30 -17.38 -3.76
N LEU A 258 10.17 -17.57 -3.09
CA LEU A 258 9.63 -16.61 -2.13
C LEU A 258 10.56 -16.42 -0.92
N ALA A 259 11.13 -17.50 -0.38
CA ALA A 259 11.98 -17.43 0.81
C ALA A 259 13.29 -16.70 0.49
N CYS A 260 13.86 -16.97 -0.69
CA CYS A 260 15.03 -16.24 -1.19
C CYS A 260 14.70 -14.75 -1.36
N TRP A 261 13.56 -14.43 -1.99
CA TRP A 261 13.13 -13.04 -2.17
C TRP A 261 12.91 -12.34 -0.83
N GLN A 262 12.27 -12.97 0.16
CA GLN A 262 12.03 -12.38 1.48
C GLN A 262 13.35 -12.03 2.18
N SER A 263 14.32 -12.95 2.16
CA SER A 263 15.65 -12.71 2.73
C SER A 263 16.36 -11.55 2.04
N ASP A 264 16.35 -11.51 0.70
CA ASP A 264 16.99 -10.45 -0.07
C ASP A 264 16.29 -9.10 0.15
N PHE A 265 14.96 -9.10 0.19
CA PHE A 265 14.16 -7.89 0.36
C PHE A 265 14.37 -7.27 1.73
N VAL A 266 14.39 -8.06 2.81
CA VAL A 266 14.73 -7.60 4.15
C VAL A 266 16.13 -6.96 4.18
N ALA A 267 17.13 -7.62 3.58
CA ALA A 267 18.49 -7.07 3.52
C ALA A 267 18.57 -5.77 2.71
N GLN A 268 17.82 -5.67 1.61
CA GLN A 268 17.72 -4.45 0.80
C GLN A 268 17.05 -3.30 1.58
N CYS A 269 15.95 -3.57 2.28
CA CYS A 269 15.27 -2.60 3.15
C CYS A 269 16.19 -2.13 4.29
N GLN A 270 16.91 -3.04 4.95
CA GLN A 270 17.88 -2.69 5.99
C GLN A 270 18.99 -1.79 5.45
N SER A 271 19.56 -2.13 4.30
CA SER A 271 20.64 -1.36 3.67
C SER A 271 20.19 0.03 3.19
N ALA A 272 19.03 0.11 2.53
CA ALA A 272 18.56 1.32 1.87
C ALA A 272 17.75 2.25 2.79
N LEU A 273 17.01 1.71 3.76
CA LEU A 273 16.08 2.44 4.63
C LEU A 273 16.49 2.44 6.11
N GLN A 274 17.58 1.73 6.47
CA GLN A 274 17.94 1.49 7.88
C GLN A 274 16.83 0.77 8.65
N ASP A 275 16.07 -0.07 7.94
CA ASP A 275 14.98 -0.83 8.51
C ASP A 275 15.48 -1.88 9.52
N ASP A 276 15.13 -1.70 10.79
CA ASP A 276 15.49 -2.59 11.91
C ASP A 276 14.31 -3.43 12.42
N ARG A 277 13.18 -3.44 11.71
CA ARG A 277 11.91 -4.07 12.15
C ARG A 277 12.00 -5.57 12.41
N GLN A 278 12.88 -6.29 11.71
CA GLN A 278 13.04 -7.75 11.86
C GLN A 278 13.85 -8.16 13.11
N HIS A 279 14.27 -7.20 13.93
CA HIS A 279 15.03 -7.44 15.18
C HIS A 279 14.32 -6.92 16.44
N MET A 280 13.01 -6.64 16.34
CA MET A 280 12.15 -6.18 17.44
C MET A 280 11.59 -7.35 18.24
#